data_AF-A0A7S4PUG7-F1
#
_entry.id   AF-A0A7S4PUG7-F1
#
_cell.length_a   1.000
_cell.length_b   1.000
_cell.length_c   1.000
_cell.angle_alpha   90.00
_cell.angle_beta   90.00
_cell.angle_gamma   90.00
#
_symmetry.space_group_name_H-M   'P 1'
#
loop_
_entity.id
_entity.type
_entity.pdbx_description
1 polymer ?
#
loop_
_entity_poly.entity_id
_entity_poly.type
_entity_poly.pdbx_seq_one_letter_code
_entity_poly.pdbx_strand_id
1 'polypeptide(L)'
;YAVKAMHAVHMMVEGHFFPMQEYLRSQAGNSRSCNVPEVAALVLISLGKDPSAADLADQSEMECMKHVCSLLTELAQGPNLHNQEFLSSFGIIETVFKILAVSFERFRRAAGELYPPYVRRLKAQLVQVLLALLEGRLDTAIHGTMLQRVDAHVIRLRLQFVYPPYVR
;
A
#
# COMPACT_ATOMS: atom_id res chain seq x y z
N TYR A 1 12.91 8.59 13.35
CA TYR A 1 13.79 7.41 13.15
C TYR A 1 13.12 6.31 12.33
N ALA A 2 11.87 5.93 12.62
CA ALA A 2 11.14 4.88 11.88
C ALA A 2 11.09 5.08 10.35
N VAL A 3 10.76 6.29 9.87
CA VAL A 3 10.73 6.60 8.43
C VAL A 3 12.09 6.39 7.74
N LYS A 4 13.19 6.79 8.40
CA LYS A 4 14.55 6.60 7.87
C LYS A 4 14.93 5.12 7.79
N ALA A 5 14.56 4.34 8.81
CA ALA A 5 14.79 2.90 8.81
C ALA A 5 14.01 2.19 7.70
N MET A 6 12.73 2.54 7.53
CA MET A 6 11.89 2.01 6.47
C MET A 6 12.43 2.35 5.07
N HIS A 7 12.91 3.57 4.88
CA HIS A 7 13.55 3.98 3.64
C HIS A 7 14.84 3.20 3.37
N ALA A 8 15.67 2.96 4.40
CA ALA A 8 16.87 2.14 4.26
C ALA A 8 16.55 0.72 3.82
N VAL A 9 15.52 0.10 4.42
CA VAL A 9 15.05 -1.25 4.04
C VAL A 9 14.53 -1.26 2.61
N HIS A 10 13.77 -0.24 2.19
CA HIS A 10 13.30 -0.10 0.81
C HIS A 10 14.45 -0.08 -0.19
N MET A 11 15.53 0.66 0.07
CA MET A 11 16.70 0.69 -0.83
C MET A 11 17.36 -0.68 -1.02
N MET A 12 17.19 -1.62 -0.08
CA MET A 12 17.77 -2.96 -0.22
C MET A 12 17.01 -3.84 -1.23
N VAL A 13 15.72 -3.53 -1.48
CA VAL A 13 14.85 -4.26 -2.42
C VAL A 13 14.53 -3.47 -3.68
N GLU A 14 15.09 -2.26 -3.83
CA GLU A 14 14.88 -1.40 -4.99
C GLU A 14 15.23 -2.12 -6.30
N GLY A 15 14.35 -1.98 -7.29
CA GLY A 15 14.48 -2.72 -8.54
C GLY A 15 14.07 -4.19 -8.41
N HIS A 16 13.22 -4.49 -7.42
CA HIS A 16 12.65 -5.81 -7.21
C HIS A 16 13.71 -6.89 -6.99
N PHE A 17 14.72 -6.59 -6.18
CA PHE A 17 15.86 -7.47 -5.97
C PHE A 17 15.47 -8.72 -5.16
N PHE A 18 15.08 -9.78 -5.87
CA PHE A 18 14.51 -11.02 -5.31
C PHE A 18 15.30 -11.65 -4.16
N PRO A 19 16.65 -11.77 -4.21
CA PRO A 19 17.42 -12.32 -3.09
C PRO A 19 17.20 -11.57 -1.77
N MET A 20 17.04 -10.24 -1.84
CA MET A 20 16.78 -9.44 -0.66
C MET A 20 15.31 -9.49 -0.24
N GLN A 21 14.37 -9.56 -1.19
CA GLN A 21 12.96 -9.78 -0.85
C GLN A 21 12.78 -11.07 -0.02
N GLU A 22 13.45 -12.15 -0.43
CA GLU A 22 13.44 -13.42 0.30
C GLU A 22 14.18 -13.32 1.64
N TYR A 23 15.35 -12.67 1.66
CA TYR A 23 16.09 -12.49 2.90
C TYR A 23 15.28 -11.68 3.92
N LEU A 24 14.62 -10.58 3.52
CA LEU A 24 13.79 -9.75 4.40
C LEU A 24 12.53 -10.46 4.89
N ARG A 25 12.09 -11.51 4.21
CA ARG A 25 11.04 -12.40 4.69
C ARG A 25 11.56 -13.36 5.76
N SER A 26 12.68 -14.02 5.50
CA SER A 26 13.27 -15.02 6.40
C SER A 26 14.79 -14.93 6.45
N GLN A 27 15.31 -14.53 7.61
CA GLN A 27 16.75 -14.42 7.86
C GLN A 27 17.28 -15.71 8.51
N ALA A 28 17.30 -16.82 7.76
CA ALA A 28 17.64 -18.15 8.28
C ALA A 28 19.03 -18.25 8.95
N GLY A 29 19.95 -17.31 8.69
CA GLY A 29 21.27 -17.25 9.34
C GLY A 29 21.29 -16.52 10.70
N ASN A 30 20.17 -15.93 11.13
CA ASN A 30 20.08 -15.15 12.36
C ASN A 30 19.41 -15.96 13.48
N SER A 31 19.77 -15.66 14.74
CA SER A 31 19.13 -16.25 15.92
C SER A 31 17.65 -15.87 16.07
N ARG A 32 17.23 -14.78 15.44
CA ARG A 32 15.84 -14.32 15.31
C ARG A 32 15.61 -13.84 13.89
N SER A 33 14.48 -14.22 13.31
CA SER A 33 14.01 -13.70 12.03
C SER A 33 12.88 -12.71 12.26
N CYS A 34 12.84 -11.66 11.44
CA CYS A 34 11.77 -10.68 11.36
C CYS A 34 11.14 -10.78 9.97
N ASN A 35 9.82 -10.99 9.91
CA ASN A 35 9.08 -10.97 8.67
C ASN A 35 8.80 -9.50 8.30
N VAL A 36 9.68 -8.89 7.51
CA VAL A 36 9.56 -7.48 7.14
C VAL A 36 8.29 -7.20 6.32
N PRO A 37 7.88 -8.04 5.34
CA PRO A 37 6.58 -7.90 4.69
C PRO A 37 5.40 -7.79 5.68
N GLU A 38 5.40 -8.63 6.72
CA GLU A 38 4.38 -8.60 7.77
C GLU A 38 4.40 -7.30 8.57
N VAL A 39 5.58 -6.87 9.02
CA VAL A 39 5.73 -5.63 9.78
C VAL A 39 5.30 -4.41 8.95
N ALA A 40 5.69 -4.36 7.67
CA ALA A 40 5.27 -3.30 6.76
C ALA A 40 3.74 -3.31 6.57
N ALA A 41 3.14 -4.49 6.39
CA ALA A 41 1.70 -4.62 6.27
C ALA A 41 0.97 -4.14 7.53
N LEU A 42 1.44 -4.56 8.72
CA LEU A 42 0.88 -4.13 10.00
C LEU A 42 0.91 -2.61 10.17
N VAL A 43 2.00 -1.94 9.77
CA VAL A 43 2.09 -0.48 9.84
C VAL A 43 1.01 0.17 8.97
N LEU A 44 0.83 -0.27 7.72
CA LEU A 44 -0.20 0.28 6.85
C LEU A 44 -1.61 -0.01 7.39
N ILE A 45 -1.86 -1.23 7.88
CA ILE A 45 -3.13 -1.65 8.49
C ILE A 45 -3.45 -0.77 9.71
N SER A 46 -2.46 -0.51 10.58
CA SER A 46 -2.63 0.35 11.75
C SER A 46 -2.99 1.78 11.33
N LEU A 47 -2.31 2.33 10.32
CA LEU A 47 -2.57 3.69 9.80
C LEU A 47 -3.93 3.80 9.09
N GLY A 48 -4.43 2.70 8.51
CA GLY A 48 -5.74 2.63 7.83
C GLY A 48 -6.89 2.08 8.67
N LYS A 49 -6.67 1.80 9.97
CA LYS A 49 -7.65 1.11 10.83
C LYS A 49 -8.91 1.95 11.06
N ASP A 50 -8.72 3.25 11.33
CA ASP A 50 -9.80 4.21 11.55
C ASP A 50 -9.77 5.29 10.44
N PRO A 51 -10.76 5.30 9.53
CA PRO A 51 -10.85 6.30 8.47
C PRO A 51 -10.92 7.74 9.00
N SER A 52 -11.48 7.96 10.20
CA SER A 52 -11.59 9.27 10.81
C SER A 52 -10.23 9.79 11.26
N ALA A 53 -9.42 8.91 11.84
CA ALA A 53 -8.03 9.22 12.19
C ALA A 53 -7.19 9.46 10.94
N ALA A 54 -7.34 8.63 9.91
CA ALA A 54 -6.63 8.79 8.63
C ALA A 54 -6.98 10.13 7.93
N ASP A 55 -8.21 10.64 8.09
CA ASP A 55 -8.62 11.94 7.53
C ASP A 55 -7.93 13.13 8.21
N LEU A 56 -7.56 12.96 9.49
CA LEU A 56 -6.86 13.93 10.32
C LEU A 56 -5.33 13.73 10.33
N ALA A 57 -4.83 12.76 9.55
CA ALA A 57 -3.43 12.38 9.52
C ALA A 57 -2.52 13.60 9.39
N ASP A 58 -1.39 13.57 10.08
CA ASP A 58 -0.38 14.61 9.96
C ASP A 58 0.63 14.32 8.83
N GLN A 59 1.58 15.23 8.65
CA GLN A 59 2.62 15.09 7.62
C GLN A 59 3.53 13.88 7.84
N SER A 60 3.80 13.53 9.09
CA SER A 60 4.66 12.41 9.44
C SER A 60 3.98 11.06 9.16
N GLU A 61 2.68 10.97 9.44
CA GLU A 61 1.85 9.81 9.14
C GLU A 61 1.69 9.61 7.64
N MET A 62 1.49 10.69 6.86
CA MET A 62 1.42 10.61 5.40
C MET A 62 2.74 10.16 4.77
N GLU A 63 3.87 10.70 5.21
CA GLU A 63 5.18 10.24 4.72
C GLU A 63 5.41 8.77 5.12
N CYS A 64 5.00 8.36 6.31
CA CYS A 64 5.04 6.95 6.73
C CYS A 64 4.20 6.06 5.79
N MET A 65 2.94 6.44 5.50
CA MET A 65 2.07 5.72 4.57
C MET A 65 2.70 5.60 3.17
N LYS A 66 3.30 6.68 2.67
CA LYS A 66 4.00 6.70 1.37
C LYS A 66 5.19 5.74 1.34
N HIS A 67 6.04 5.77 2.37
CA HIS A 67 7.22 4.91 2.44
C HIS A 67 6.82 3.44 2.59
N VAL A 68 5.80 3.13 3.38
CA VAL A 68 5.34 1.75 3.56
C VAL A 68 4.69 1.22 2.28
N CYS A 69 3.93 2.05 1.55
CA CYS A 69 3.39 1.65 0.24
C CYS A 69 4.50 1.36 -0.77
N SER A 70 5.57 2.18 -0.79
CA SER A 70 6.71 1.95 -1.68
C SER A 70 7.42 0.64 -1.35
N LEU A 71 7.67 0.40 -0.05
CA LEU A 71 8.27 -0.86 0.42
C LEU A 71 7.40 -2.09 0.09
N LEU A 72 6.09 -2.02 0.34
CA LEU A 72 5.17 -3.12 0.03
C LEU A 72 5.11 -3.40 -1.48
N THR A 73 5.17 -2.35 -2.30
CA THR A 73 5.24 -2.48 -3.77
C THR A 73 6.50 -3.23 -4.16
N GLU A 74 7.68 -2.76 -3.73
CA GLU A 74 8.96 -3.41 -4.04
C GLU A 74 9.07 -4.84 -3.49
N LEU A 75 8.42 -5.16 -2.38
CA LEU A 75 8.41 -6.52 -1.81
C LEU A 75 7.50 -7.50 -2.58
N ALA A 76 6.48 -6.99 -3.27
CA ALA A 76 5.52 -7.79 -4.04
C ALA A 76 5.84 -7.84 -5.54
N GLN A 77 6.49 -6.80 -6.06
CA GLN A 77 6.81 -6.62 -7.47
C GLN A 77 8.04 -7.45 -7.89
N GLY A 78 8.18 -7.75 -9.19
CA GLY A 78 9.19 -8.67 -9.71
C GLY A 78 8.86 -10.12 -9.33
N PRO A 79 7.89 -10.72 -10.04
CA PRO A 79 6.95 -11.76 -9.57
C PRO A 79 7.42 -12.51 -8.32
N ASN A 80 6.93 -12.10 -7.15
CA ASN A 80 7.21 -12.75 -5.88
C ASN A 80 5.94 -13.43 -5.35
N LEU A 81 5.65 -14.63 -5.86
CA LEU A 81 4.40 -15.34 -5.59
C LEU A 81 4.11 -15.47 -4.09
N HIS A 82 5.15 -15.71 -3.29
CA HIS A 82 5.02 -15.90 -1.86
C HIS A 82 4.61 -14.61 -1.13
N ASN A 83 5.30 -13.50 -1.38
CA ASN A 83 4.94 -12.22 -0.78
C ASN A 83 3.57 -11.74 -1.29
N GLN A 84 3.26 -11.95 -2.56
CA GLN A 84 1.95 -11.60 -3.13
C GLN A 84 0.81 -12.36 -2.44
N GLU A 85 0.94 -13.69 -2.29
CA GLU A 85 -0.05 -14.53 -1.58
C GLU A 85 -0.19 -14.13 -0.12
N PHE A 86 0.93 -14.00 0.58
CA PHE A 86 0.96 -13.58 1.98
C PHE A 86 0.23 -12.24 2.15
N LEU A 87 0.67 -11.18 1.45
CA LEU A 87 0.10 -9.84 1.58
C LEU A 87 -1.38 -9.78 1.18
N SER A 88 -1.80 -10.53 0.17
CA SER A 88 -3.20 -10.56 -0.26
C SER A 88 -4.15 -11.14 0.81
N SER A 89 -3.68 -12.14 1.56
CA SER A 89 -4.45 -12.77 2.64
C SER A 89 -4.36 -12.02 3.98
N PHE A 90 -3.35 -11.16 4.14
CA PHE A 90 -3.04 -10.44 5.39
C PHE A 90 -3.85 -9.16 5.63
N GLY A 91 -4.82 -8.83 4.77
CA GLY A 91 -5.72 -7.67 4.97
C GLY A 91 -5.25 -6.36 4.32
N ILE A 92 -4.23 -6.41 3.45
CA ILE A 92 -3.75 -5.23 2.71
C ILE A 92 -4.82 -4.66 1.79
N ILE A 93 -5.57 -5.52 1.10
CA ILE A 93 -6.56 -5.10 0.09
C ILE A 93 -7.63 -4.21 0.75
N GLU A 94 -8.25 -4.69 1.81
CA GLU A 94 -9.28 -3.98 2.57
C GLU A 94 -8.75 -2.67 3.14
N THR A 95 -7.50 -2.67 3.62
CA THR A 95 -6.84 -1.49 4.18
C THR A 95 -6.62 -0.44 3.10
N VAL A 96 -6.15 -0.84 1.92
CA VAL A 96 -6.00 0.05 0.77
C VAL A 96 -7.34 0.70 0.42
N PHE A 97 -8.44 -0.05 0.37
CA PHE A 97 -9.76 0.52 0.07
C PHE A 97 -10.26 1.50 1.14
N LYS A 98 -10.03 1.19 2.43
CA LYS A 98 -10.34 2.12 3.52
C LYS A 98 -9.60 3.45 3.34
N ILE A 99 -8.29 3.41 3.08
CA ILE A 99 -7.48 4.63 2.90
C ILE A 99 -7.85 5.35 1.59
N LEU A 100 -8.16 4.62 0.51
CA LEU A 100 -8.63 5.22 -0.74
C LEU A 100 -9.95 5.97 -0.60
N ALA A 101 -10.83 5.54 0.31
CA ALA A 101 -12.09 6.22 0.61
C ALA A 101 -11.90 7.53 1.39
N VAL A 102 -10.79 7.68 2.14
CA VAL A 102 -10.51 8.86 2.97
C VAL A 102 -10.34 10.13 2.13
N SER A 103 -10.94 11.23 2.58
CA SER A 103 -10.88 12.55 1.92
C SER A 103 -9.55 13.28 2.14
N PHE A 104 -8.91 13.07 3.28
CA PHE A 104 -7.76 13.83 3.80
C PHE A 104 -8.10 15.33 3.94
N GLU A 105 -9.17 15.65 4.68
CA GLU A 105 -9.71 17.02 4.79
C GLU A 105 -8.72 18.04 5.36
N ARG A 106 -7.97 17.69 6.42
CA ARG A 106 -6.93 18.58 7.00
C ARG A 106 -5.99 19.14 5.93
N PHE A 107 -5.73 18.27 4.99
CA PHE A 107 -4.72 18.30 3.98
C PHE A 107 -5.25 19.07 2.75
N ARG A 108 -6.49 18.79 2.34
CA ARG A 108 -7.25 19.60 1.37
C ARG A 108 -7.42 21.05 1.82
N ARG A 109 -7.77 21.27 3.09
CA ARG A 109 -7.93 22.61 3.67
C ARG A 109 -6.61 23.38 3.67
N ALA A 110 -5.52 22.74 4.08
CA ALA A 110 -4.20 23.37 4.12
C ALA A 110 -3.68 23.79 2.73
N ALA A 111 -3.95 22.97 1.71
CA ALA A 111 -3.55 23.27 0.33
C ALA A 111 -4.52 24.21 -0.42
N GLY A 112 -5.76 24.37 0.07
CA GLY A 112 -6.82 25.11 -0.63
C GLY A 112 -7.31 24.43 -1.92
N GLU A 113 -6.99 23.15 -2.12
CA GLU A 113 -7.30 22.39 -3.33
C GLU A 113 -8.16 21.16 -3.02
N LEU A 114 -9.08 20.82 -3.94
CA LEU A 114 -9.94 19.65 -3.80
C LEU A 114 -9.16 18.34 -3.83
N TYR A 115 -8.08 18.27 -4.63
CA TYR A 115 -7.25 17.08 -4.76
C TYR A 115 -5.75 17.39 -4.81
N PRO A 116 -5.15 17.72 -3.66
CA PRO A 116 -3.77 18.15 -3.57
C PRO A 116 -2.79 17.10 -4.11
N PRO A 117 -1.65 17.52 -4.69
CA PRO A 117 -0.70 16.60 -5.32
C PRO A 117 -0.18 15.48 -4.41
N TYR A 118 0.05 15.73 -3.12
CA TYR A 118 0.54 14.69 -2.20
C TYR A 118 -0.55 13.64 -1.89
N VAL A 119 -1.83 14.03 -1.76
CA VAL A 119 -2.94 13.06 -1.61
C VAL A 119 -3.06 12.22 -2.88
N ARG A 120 -2.92 12.87 -4.04
CA ARG A 120 -2.95 12.19 -5.33
C ARG A 120 -1.85 11.14 -5.45
N ARG A 121 -0.62 11.50 -5.08
CA ARG A 121 0.53 10.58 -5.09
C ARG A 121 0.32 9.41 -4.13
N LEU A 122 -0.11 9.65 -2.89
CA LEU A 122 -0.38 8.56 -1.94
C LEU A 122 -1.44 7.60 -2.50
N LYS A 123 -2.56 8.14 -3.01
CA LYS A 123 -3.63 7.29 -3.59
C LYS A 123 -3.15 6.51 -4.81
N ALA A 124 -2.28 7.08 -5.63
CA ALA A 124 -1.66 6.36 -6.73
C ALA A 124 -0.77 5.21 -6.24
N GLN A 125 0.04 5.43 -5.19
CA GLN A 125 0.90 4.39 -4.60
C GLN A 125 0.08 3.27 -3.95
N LEU A 126 -1.04 3.58 -3.31
CA LEU A 126 -1.96 2.57 -2.79
C LEU A 126 -2.49 1.67 -3.91
N VAL A 127 -2.84 2.24 -5.07
CA VAL A 127 -3.24 1.45 -6.25
C VAL A 127 -2.05 0.65 -6.80
N GLN A 128 -0.83 1.20 -6.80
CA GLN A 128 0.37 0.46 -7.21
C GLN A 128 0.63 -0.77 -6.33
N VAL A 129 0.40 -0.68 -5.01
CA VAL A 129 0.48 -1.86 -4.13
C VAL A 129 -0.47 -2.95 -4.61
N LEU A 130 -1.72 -2.62 -4.94
CA LEU A 130 -2.68 -3.60 -5.48
C LEU A 130 -2.19 -4.20 -6.80
N LEU A 131 -1.66 -3.38 -7.71
CA LEU A 131 -1.14 -3.86 -8.98
C LEU A 131 0.06 -4.79 -8.80
N ALA A 132 0.96 -4.49 -7.87
CA ALA A 132 2.12 -5.34 -7.55
C ALA A 132 1.70 -6.72 -7.00
N LEU A 133 0.58 -6.81 -6.28
CA LEU A 133 0.03 -8.10 -5.83
C LEU A 133 -0.48 -8.98 -6.98
N LEU A 134 -0.88 -8.37 -8.09
CA LEU A 134 -1.39 -9.06 -9.28
C LEU A 134 -0.31 -9.32 -10.33
N GLU A 135 0.85 -8.65 -10.22
CA GLU A 135 1.87 -8.67 -11.25
C GLU A 135 2.44 -10.08 -11.48
N GLY A 136 2.47 -10.52 -12.73
CA GLY A 136 3.06 -11.80 -13.13
C GLY A 136 2.31 -13.05 -12.63
N ARG A 137 1.11 -12.91 -12.05
CA ARG A 137 0.27 -14.04 -11.63
C ARG A 137 -0.36 -14.72 -12.85
N LEU A 138 -0.18 -16.04 -12.94
CA LEU A 138 -0.83 -16.88 -13.96
C LEU A 138 -2.07 -17.60 -13.42
N ASP A 139 -2.20 -17.71 -12.09
CA ASP A 139 -3.36 -18.27 -11.42
C ASP A 139 -4.39 -17.21 -11.03
N THR A 140 -5.58 -17.69 -10.64
CA THR A 140 -6.72 -16.86 -10.25
C THR A 140 -6.93 -16.75 -8.75
N ALA A 141 -6.00 -17.24 -7.91
CA ALA A 141 -6.22 -17.29 -6.46
C ALA A 141 -6.28 -15.88 -5.85
N ILE A 142 -5.26 -15.06 -6.14
CA ILE A 142 -5.23 -13.65 -5.70
C ILE A 142 -6.36 -12.84 -6.35
N HIS A 143 -6.68 -13.13 -7.61
CA HIS A 143 -7.80 -12.49 -8.32
C HIS A 143 -9.13 -12.73 -7.58
N GLY A 144 -9.40 -13.96 -7.13
CA GLY A 144 -10.57 -14.29 -6.33
C GLY A 144 -10.60 -13.55 -4.99
N THR A 145 -9.47 -13.53 -4.28
CA THR A 145 -9.31 -12.79 -3.01
C THR A 145 -9.56 -11.29 -3.20
N MET A 146 -9.04 -10.69 -4.28
CA MET A 146 -9.30 -9.30 -4.62
C MET A 146 -10.78 -9.06 -4.91
N LEU A 147 -11.42 -9.87 -5.75
CA LEU A 147 -12.84 -9.70 -6.07
C LEU A 147 -13.74 -9.72 -4.83
N GLN A 148 -13.38 -10.51 -3.81
CA GLN A 148 -14.14 -10.59 -2.55
C GLN A 148 -13.90 -9.41 -1.61
N ARG A 149 -12.71 -8.79 -1.67
CA ARG A 149 -12.25 -7.79 -0.69
C ARG A 149 -12.22 -6.36 -1.22
N VAL A 150 -12.31 -6.19 -2.54
CA VAL A 150 -12.37 -4.90 -3.22
C VAL A 150 -13.69 -4.20 -2.91
N ASP A 151 -13.62 -2.91 -2.61
CA ASP A 151 -14.79 -2.04 -2.57
C ASP A 151 -15.00 -1.37 -3.94
N ALA A 152 -15.86 -1.97 -4.76
CA ALA A 152 -16.19 -1.48 -6.09
C ALA A 152 -16.85 -0.08 -6.05
N HIS A 153 -17.56 0.26 -4.97
CA HIS A 153 -18.17 1.56 -4.81
C HIS A 153 -17.10 2.64 -4.65
N VAL A 154 -16.06 2.38 -3.84
CA VAL A 154 -14.91 3.27 -3.69
C VAL A 154 -14.20 3.46 -5.03
N ILE A 155 -13.94 2.41 -5.80
CA ILE A 155 -13.33 2.54 -7.14
C ILE A 155 -14.17 3.48 -8.01
N ARG A 156 -15.48 3.23 -8.10
CA ARG A 156 -16.38 4.04 -8.92
C ARG A 156 -16.36 5.51 -8.51
N LEU A 157 -16.51 5.81 -7.22
CA LEU A 157 -16.47 7.19 -6.71
C LEU A 157 -15.12 7.86 -7.02
N ARG A 158 -14.02 7.13 -6.88
CA ARG A 158 -12.69 7.66 -7.19
C ARG A 158 -12.50 7.94 -8.68
N LEU A 159 -12.98 7.06 -9.56
CA LEU A 159 -12.94 7.26 -11.00
C LEU A 159 -13.79 8.47 -11.41
N GLN A 160 -15.01 8.61 -10.87
CA GLN A 160 -15.87 9.77 -11.11
C GLN A 160 -15.21 11.08 -10.64
N PHE A 161 -14.56 11.04 -9.48
CA PHE A 161 -13.87 12.19 -8.92
C PHE A 161 -12.65 12.62 -9.74
N VAL A 162 -11.85 11.67 -10.23
CA VAL A 162 -10.62 11.96 -10.99
C VAL A 162 -10.91 12.25 -12.46
N TYR A 163 -11.91 11.58 -13.05
CA TYR A 163 -12.28 11.69 -14.46
C TYR A 163 -13.76 12.08 -14.66
N PRO A 164 -14.19 13.28 -14.21
CA PRO A 164 -15.59 13.71 -14.32
C PRO A 164 -16.25 13.60 -15.71
N PRO A 165 -15.54 13.85 -16.83
CA PRO A 165 -16.16 13.76 -18.17
C PRO A 165 -16.36 12.32 -18.67
N TYR A 166 -15.65 11.34 -18.12
CA TYR A 166 -15.52 9.99 -18.70
C TYR A 166 -16.40 8.94 -18.01
N VAL A 167 -17.11 9.31 -16.94
CA VAL A 167 -18.04 8.43 -16.22
C VAL A 167 -19.45 9.01 -16.37
N ARG A 168 -20.01 8.89 -17.58
CA ARG A 168 -21.44 9.09 -17.86
C ARG A 168 -22.07 7.75 -18.21
#